data_AF-A0ABD1ZMI2-F1
#
_entry.id   AF-A0ABD1ZMI2-F1
#
_cell.length_a   1.000
_cell.length_b   1.000
_cell.length_c   1.000
_cell.angle_alpha   90.00
_cell.angle_beta   90.00
_cell.angle_gamma   90.00
#
_symmetry.space_group_name_H-M   'P 1'
#
loop_
_entity.id
_entity.type
_entity.pdbx_description
1 polymer ?
#
loop_
_entity_poly.entity_id
_entity_poly.type
_entity_poly.pdbx_seq_one_letter_code
_entity_poly.pdbx_strand_id
1 'polypeptide(L)'
;MGKCLGLVSLESVWADIILLLPALLFLVFLISRVQSSIRKLVHSKSHIMATYYSFLWIIAILNLCWSILQIRQAKPHQQATAWNVMSLVTRFGMVLLEVSVVVFLSQGYLISGWDALLRTLLISGLFAALDAIFKAVYIFGLGIPILVTQDDGGDWHKYGFWLVHSLLFTGVYLLILVLPHTKWRDHLPARPTFYRYVFILFVLNSIAAFGSFLLGIGVDFGHCIYAFTSFAYYAFYPPLLYVTFLADFFREEDLQMEDVYYSEMKDAGYFDGEWD
;
A
#
# COMPACT_ATOMS: atom_id res chain seq x y z
N MET A 1 -15.87 9.06 -10.85
CA MET A 1 -15.05 9.10 -12.09
C MET A 1 -15.84 9.50 -13.32
N GLY A 2 -17.02 8.91 -13.60
CA GLY A 2 -17.81 9.20 -14.81
C GLY A 2 -18.31 10.64 -15.01
N LYS A 3 -18.43 11.46 -13.95
CA LYS A 3 -18.77 12.89 -14.09
C LYS A 3 -17.57 13.80 -14.38
N CYS A 4 -16.34 13.33 -14.13
CA CYS A 4 -15.14 14.15 -14.31
C CYS A 4 -14.54 14.02 -15.71
N LEU A 5 -14.92 12.99 -16.47
CA LEU A 5 -14.49 12.76 -17.85
C LEU A 5 -15.57 13.04 -18.91
N GLY A 6 -16.83 13.17 -18.52
CA GLY A 6 -17.82 13.85 -19.35
C GLY A 6 -18.22 13.19 -20.67
N LEU A 7 -18.15 11.86 -20.87
CA LEU A 7 -18.74 11.21 -22.06
C LEU A 7 -19.34 9.82 -21.75
N VAL A 8 -20.67 9.70 -21.84
CA VAL A 8 -21.50 8.78 -21.04
C VAL A 8 -21.63 7.32 -21.53
N SER A 9 -20.99 6.85 -22.61
CA SER A 9 -21.21 5.45 -23.04
C SER A 9 -20.01 4.64 -23.57
N LEU A 10 -19.00 5.27 -24.18
CA LEU A 10 -17.75 4.57 -24.55
C LEU A 10 -16.70 4.54 -23.43
N GLU A 11 -16.81 5.41 -22.42
CA GLU A 11 -15.84 5.48 -21.30
C GLU A 11 -16.02 4.41 -20.23
N SER A 12 -17.16 3.72 -20.15
CA SER A 12 -17.35 2.68 -19.12
C SER A 12 -16.33 1.56 -19.27
N VAL A 13 -16.11 1.08 -20.50
CA VAL A 13 -15.12 0.05 -20.80
C VAL A 13 -13.70 0.54 -20.54
N TRP A 14 -13.36 1.78 -20.93
CA TRP A 14 -12.04 2.34 -20.66
C TRP A 14 -11.79 2.58 -19.16
N ALA A 15 -12.79 3.04 -18.42
CA ALA A 15 -12.70 3.21 -16.97
C ALA A 15 -12.54 1.85 -16.25
N ASP A 16 -13.25 0.82 -16.70
CA ASP A 16 -13.12 -0.54 -16.20
C ASP A 16 -11.72 -1.11 -16.49
N ILE A 17 -11.19 -0.88 -17.70
CA ILE A 17 -9.82 -1.26 -18.08
C ILE A 17 -8.80 -0.51 -17.22
N ILE A 18 -8.94 0.80 -17.05
CA ILE A 18 -8.05 1.62 -16.22
C ILE A 18 -8.05 1.14 -14.77
N LEU A 19 -9.18 0.66 -14.25
CA LEU A 19 -9.29 0.12 -12.89
C LEU A 19 -8.67 -1.26 -12.73
N LEU A 20 -8.77 -2.11 -13.75
CA LEU A 20 -8.31 -3.49 -13.73
C LEU A 20 -6.82 -3.61 -14.07
N LEU A 21 -6.32 -2.77 -14.98
CA LEU A 21 -5.00 -2.86 -15.58
C LEU A 21 -3.86 -2.77 -14.55
N PRO A 22 -3.83 -1.82 -13.60
CA PRO A 22 -2.76 -1.76 -12.60
C PRO A 22 -2.70 -3.00 -11.72
N ALA A 23 -3.86 -3.52 -11.28
CA ALA A 23 -3.93 -4.72 -10.44
C ALA A 23 -3.46 -5.96 -11.21
N LEU A 24 -3.87 -6.11 -12.47
CA LEU A 24 -3.42 -7.20 -13.33
C LEU A 24 -1.92 -7.14 -13.62
N LEU A 25 -1.41 -5.97 -14.02
CA LEU A 25 0.01 -5.79 -14.32
C LEU A 25 0.88 -6.10 -13.11
N PHE A 26 0.48 -5.64 -11.93
CA PHE A 26 1.20 -5.94 -10.70
C PHE A 26 1.17 -7.43 -10.34
N LEU A 27 0.02 -8.08 -10.51
CA LEU A 27 -0.10 -9.51 -10.23
C LEU A 27 0.70 -10.37 -11.22
N VAL A 28 0.68 -10.04 -12.52
CA VAL A 28 1.52 -10.67 -13.54
C VAL A 28 3.01 -10.47 -13.23
N PHE A 29 3.38 -9.27 -12.81
CA PHE A 29 4.74 -8.98 -12.36
C PHE A 29 5.16 -9.87 -11.17
N LEU A 30 4.31 -10.01 -10.14
CA LEU A 30 4.58 -10.90 -9.01
C LEU A 30 4.70 -12.37 -9.44
N ILE A 31 3.82 -12.85 -10.33
CA ILE A 31 3.91 -14.20 -10.90
C ILE A 31 5.25 -14.40 -11.63
N SER A 32 5.65 -13.44 -12.47
CA SER A 32 6.88 -13.54 -13.25
C SER A 32 8.14 -13.68 -12.39
N ARG A 33 8.13 -13.10 -11.18
CA ARG A 33 9.27 -13.13 -10.25
C ARG A 33 9.12 -14.14 -9.12
N VAL A 34 8.03 -14.92 -9.07
CA VAL A 34 7.71 -15.76 -7.90
C VAL A 34 8.80 -16.76 -7.56
N GLN A 35 9.34 -17.44 -8.58
CA GLN A 35 10.36 -18.46 -8.38
C GLN A 35 11.68 -17.85 -7.90
N SER A 36 12.08 -16.70 -8.47
CA SER A 36 13.29 -15.99 -8.06
C SER A 36 13.15 -15.47 -6.62
N SER A 37 12.03 -14.81 -6.32
CA SER A 37 11.75 -14.30 -4.98
C SER A 37 11.73 -15.44 -3.95
N ILE A 38 11.02 -16.55 -4.19
CA ILE A 38 10.95 -17.68 -3.25
C ILE A 38 12.35 -18.27 -2.99
N ARG A 39 13.19 -18.45 -4.01
CA ARG A 39 14.56 -18.96 -3.82
C ARG A 39 15.37 -18.06 -2.89
N LYS A 40 15.31 -16.74 -3.10
CA LYS A 40 16.00 -15.74 -2.26
C LYS A 40 15.47 -15.73 -0.83
N LEU A 41 14.16 -15.80 -0.68
CA LEU A 41 13.49 -15.87 0.62
C LEU A 41 13.92 -17.11 1.42
N VAL A 42 13.99 -18.27 0.77
CA VAL A 42 14.45 -19.52 1.41
C VAL A 42 15.93 -19.44 1.76
N HIS A 43 16.76 -18.86 0.89
CA HIS A 43 18.20 -18.70 1.12
C HIS A 43 18.49 -17.78 2.32
N SER A 44 17.87 -16.60 2.35
CA SER A 44 18.03 -15.61 3.41
C SER A 44 17.60 -16.08 4.80
N LYS A 45 16.73 -17.11 4.87
CA LYS A 45 16.00 -17.53 6.08
C LYS A 45 15.29 -16.38 6.79
N SER A 46 14.99 -15.29 6.08
CA SER A 46 14.32 -14.12 6.62
C SER A 46 12.82 -14.36 6.69
N HIS A 47 12.37 -14.84 7.85
CA HIS A 47 10.96 -14.98 8.18
C HIS A 47 10.19 -13.65 8.04
N ILE A 48 10.87 -12.53 8.28
CA ILE A 48 10.32 -11.19 8.17
C ILE A 48 9.90 -10.90 6.74
N MET A 49 10.83 -11.05 5.81
CA MET A 49 10.54 -10.75 4.42
C MET A 49 9.50 -11.71 3.84
N ALA A 50 9.47 -12.96 4.32
CA ALA A 50 8.45 -13.94 3.91
C ALA A 50 7.04 -13.53 4.29
N THR A 51 6.83 -12.99 5.50
CA THR A 51 5.52 -12.51 5.93
C THR A 51 5.06 -11.33 5.07
N TYR A 52 5.93 -10.34 4.84
CA TYR A 52 5.58 -9.16 4.02
C TYR A 52 5.29 -9.53 2.57
N TYR A 53 6.07 -10.43 1.98
CA TYR A 53 5.80 -10.95 0.64
C TYR A 53 4.47 -11.71 0.55
N SER A 54 4.14 -12.51 1.57
CA SER A 54 2.86 -13.22 1.63
C SER A 54 1.67 -12.27 1.73
N PHE A 55 1.75 -11.26 2.60
CA PHE A 55 0.71 -10.24 2.70
C PHE A 55 0.56 -9.43 1.42
N LEU A 56 1.67 -9.12 0.74
CA LEU A 56 1.64 -8.43 -0.54
C LEU A 56 0.88 -9.25 -1.61
N TRP A 57 1.11 -10.56 -1.68
CA TRP A 57 0.34 -11.47 -2.54
C TRP A 57 -1.15 -11.45 -2.23
N ILE A 58 -1.51 -11.55 -0.94
CA ILE A 58 -2.90 -11.52 -0.50
C ILE A 58 -3.56 -10.21 -0.94
N ILE A 59 -2.90 -9.06 -0.73
CA ILE A 59 -3.43 -7.76 -1.14
C ILE A 59 -3.52 -7.63 -2.66
N ALA A 60 -2.55 -8.14 -3.42
CA ALA A 60 -2.62 -8.11 -4.88
C ALA A 60 -3.85 -8.87 -5.40
N ILE A 61 -4.13 -10.04 -4.82
CA ILE A 61 -5.32 -10.84 -5.14
C ILE A 61 -6.60 -10.10 -4.71
N LEU A 62 -6.63 -9.57 -3.48
CA LEU A 62 -7.78 -8.80 -2.98
C LEU A 62 -8.06 -7.55 -3.83
N ASN A 63 -7.03 -6.84 -4.28
CA ASN A 63 -7.16 -5.70 -5.19
C ASN A 63 -7.72 -6.14 -6.54
N LEU A 64 -7.27 -7.26 -7.10
CA LEU A 64 -7.82 -7.80 -8.34
C LEU A 64 -9.30 -8.19 -8.16
N CYS A 65 -9.64 -8.90 -7.07
CA CYS A 65 -11.02 -9.25 -6.74
C CYS A 65 -11.89 -8.02 -6.56
N TRP A 66 -11.37 -7.00 -5.88
CA TRP A 66 -12.01 -5.70 -5.71
C TRP A 66 -12.28 -5.05 -7.07
N SER A 67 -11.29 -4.89 -7.95
CA SER A 67 -11.50 -4.33 -9.29
C SER A 67 -12.56 -5.10 -10.10
N ILE A 68 -12.55 -6.43 -10.05
CA ILE A 68 -13.56 -7.26 -10.73
C ILE A 68 -14.96 -7.02 -10.16
N LEU A 69 -15.09 -6.93 -8.83
CA LEU A 69 -16.38 -6.67 -8.19
C LEU A 69 -16.88 -5.25 -8.48
N GLN A 70 -16.00 -4.26 -8.62
CA GLN A 70 -16.37 -2.89 -8.96
C GLN A 70 -17.03 -2.83 -10.34
N ILE A 71 -16.46 -3.54 -11.31
CA ILE A 71 -16.99 -3.64 -12.68
C ILE A 71 -18.38 -4.31 -12.65
N ARG A 72 -18.55 -5.34 -11.81
CA ARG A 72 -19.84 -6.06 -11.68
C ARG A 72 -20.93 -5.23 -11.00
N GLN A 73 -20.54 -4.32 -10.10
CA GLN A 73 -21.47 -3.46 -9.37
C GLN A 73 -22.25 -2.46 -10.23
N ALA A 74 -21.84 -2.25 -11.49
CA ALA A 74 -22.60 -1.45 -12.46
C ALA A 74 -24.00 -2.02 -12.82
N LYS A 75 -24.42 -3.14 -12.21
CA LYS A 75 -25.77 -3.73 -12.35
C LYS A 75 -26.47 -3.79 -10.97
N PRO A 76 -27.66 -3.18 -10.78
CA PRO A 76 -28.06 -2.72 -9.45
C PRO A 76 -28.78 -3.78 -8.59
N HIS A 77 -28.61 -3.59 -7.27
CA HIS A 77 -29.41 -4.07 -6.13
C HIS A 77 -28.84 -5.22 -5.26
N GLN A 78 -28.39 -6.36 -5.78
CA GLN A 78 -28.11 -7.53 -4.91
C GLN A 78 -26.66 -7.64 -4.38
N GLN A 79 -25.72 -6.81 -4.85
CA GLN A 79 -24.27 -6.96 -4.58
C GLN A 79 -23.63 -5.88 -3.67
N ALA A 80 -24.43 -4.97 -3.07
CA ALA A 80 -23.90 -3.88 -2.23
C ALA A 80 -23.13 -4.39 -1.00
N THR A 81 -23.62 -5.45 -0.35
CA THR A 81 -22.98 -6.03 0.84
C THR A 81 -21.63 -6.66 0.51
N ALA A 82 -21.56 -7.46 -0.56
CA ALA A 82 -20.32 -8.14 -0.97
C ALA A 82 -19.22 -7.13 -1.34
N TRP A 83 -19.60 -6.04 -2.01
CA TRP A 83 -18.70 -4.93 -2.32
C TRP A 83 -18.16 -4.23 -1.07
N ASN A 84 -19.05 -3.91 -0.13
CA ASN A 84 -18.66 -3.24 1.13
C ASN A 84 -17.71 -4.12 1.93
N VAL A 85 -17.99 -5.43 2.02
CA VAL A 85 -17.11 -6.40 2.70
C VAL A 85 -15.76 -6.50 2.00
N MET A 86 -15.74 -6.69 0.68
CA MET A 86 -14.47 -6.76 -0.08
C MET A 86 -13.66 -5.48 0.10
N SER A 87 -14.29 -4.32 -0.07
CA SER A 87 -13.64 -3.01 0.10
C SER A 87 -13.06 -2.82 1.49
N LEU A 88 -13.78 -3.28 2.52
CA LEU A 88 -13.33 -3.22 3.91
C LEU A 88 -12.12 -4.13 4.15
N VAL A 89 -12.17 -5.38 3.67
CA VAL A 89 -11.06 -6.35 3.80
C VAL A 89 -9.82 -5.88 3.06
N THR A 90 -9.97 -5.37 1.84
CA THR A 90 -8.86 -4.84 1.05
C THR A 90 -8.25 -3.59 1.71
N ARG A 91 -9.08 -2.67 2.23
CA ARG A 91 -8.59 -1.49 2.97
C ARG A 91 -7.85 -1.87 4.24
N PHE A 92 -8.40 -2.82 5.01
CA PHE A 92 -7.75 -3.37 6.20
C PHE A 92 -6.35 -3.90 5.88
N GLY A 93 -6.22 -4.74 4.84
CA GLY A 93 -4.94 -5.28 4.42
C GLY A 93 -3.92 -4.21 4.02
N MET A 94 -4.36 -3.20 3.25
CA MET A 94 -3.47 -2.11 2.85
C MET A 94 -3.00 -1.27 4.05
N VAL A 95 -3.90 -0.87 4.94
CA VAL A 95 -3.57 -0.11 6.17
C VAL A 95 -2.66 -0.93 7.09
N LEU A 96 -2.92 -2.23 7.24
CA LEU A 96 -2.07 -3.14 8.00
C LEU A 96 -0.64 -3.13 7.44
N LEU A 97 -0.47 -3.31 6.13
CA LEU A 97 0.85 -3.28 5.51
C LEU A 97 1.50 -1.89 5.60
N GLU A 98 0.73 -0.83 5.46
CA GLU A 98 1.25 0.54 5.45
C GLU A 98 1.85 0.88 6.80
N VAL A 99 1.07 0.67 7.85
CA VAL A 99 1.51 0.94 9.22
C VAL A 99 2.60 -0.03 9.64
N SER A 100 2.51 -1.32 9.29
CA SER A 100 3.55 -2.30 9.66
C SER A 100 4.89 -2.00 9.01
N VAL A 101 4.93 -1.61 7.73
CA VAL A 101 6.18 -1.25 7.05
C VAL A 101 6.75 0.04 7.61
N VAL A 102 5.91 1.06 7.86
CA VAL A 102 6.37 2.33 8.47
C VAL A 102 6.95 2.08 9.85
N VAL A 103 6.26 1.32 10.71
CA VAL A 103 6.72 1.00 12.07
C VAL A 103 7.99 0.16 12.01
N PHE A 104 8.02 -0.88 11.18
CA PHE A 104 9.19 -1.75 11.02
C PHE A 104 10.43 -0.98 10.53
N LEU A 105 10.27 -0.14 9.52
CA LEU A 105 11.36 0.68 9.02
C LEU A 105 11.78 1.74 10.06
N SER A 106 10.84 2.34 10.78
CA SER A 106 11.15 3.34 11.82
C SER A 106 11.95 2.79 13.00
N GLN A 107 11.83 1.50 13.32
CA GLN A 107 12.60 0.87 14.41
C GLN A 107 14.06 0.61 14.04
N GLY A 108 14.43 0.73 12.77
CA GLY A 108 15.72 0.28 12.25
C GLY A 108 15.92 -1.24 12.40
N TYR A 109 17.04 -1.76 11.92
CA TYR A 109 17.39 -3.19 12.07
C TYR A 109 17.83 -3.55 13.51
N LEU A 110 17.55 -2.68 14.49
CA LEU A 110 18.08 -2.74 15.86
C LEU A 110 17.53 -3.92 16.67
N ILE A 111 16.43 -4.53 16.21
CA ILE A 111 15.84 -5.73 16.80
C ILE A 111 15.58 -6.71 15.65
N SER A 112 16.64 -7.23 15.03
CA SER A 112 16.48 -8.28 14.02
C SER A 112 16.05 -9.58 14.70
N GLY A 113 14.74 -9.81 14.74
CA GLY A 113 14.15 -10.99 15.37
C GLY A 113 12.67 -11.13 15.08
N TRP A 114 12.19 -12.36 15.23
CA TRP A 114 10.77 -12.72 15.13
C TRP A 114 9.89 -11.88 16.07
N ASP A 115 10.41 -11.54 17.25
CA ASP A 115 9.72 -10.72 18.25
C ASP A 115 9.47 -9.28 17.80
N ALA A 116 10.42 -8.69 17.06
CA ALA A 116 10.24 -7.34 16.51
C ALA A 116 9.13 -7.32 15.45
N LEU A 117 9.15 -8.31 14.55
CA LEU A 117 8.09 -8.47 13.55
C LEU A 117 6.73 -8.72 14.20
N LEU A 118 6.64 -9.61 15.19
CA LEU A 118 5.37 -9.86 15.86
C LEU A 118 4.87 -8.59 16.54
N ARG A 119 5.76 -7.85 17.21
CA ARG A 119 5.40 -6.58 17.84
C ARG A 119 4.93 -5.54 16.83
N THR A 120 5.63 -5.38 15.70
CA THR A 120 5.20 -4.41 14.67
C THR A 120 3.87 -4.81 14.06
N LEU A 121 3.70 -6.09 13.69
CA LEU A 121 2.46 -6.62 13.13
C LEU A 121 1.29 -6.58 14.10
N LEU A 122 1.53 -6.82 15.39
CA LEU A 122 0.50 -6.72 16.43
C LEU A 122 0.04 -5.27 16.61
N ILE A 123 0.98 -4.31 16.68
CA ILE A 123 0.65 -2.89 16.83
C ILE A 123 -0.08 -2.38 15.59
N SER A 124 0.45 -2.64 14.39
CA SER A 124 -0.20 -2.25 13.14
C SER A 124 -1.53 -2.98 12.94
N GLY A 125 -1.63 -4.23 13.37
CA GLY A 125 -2.83 -5.05 13.29
C GLY A 125 -3.93 -4.54 14.19
N LEU A 126 -3.61 -4.14 15.42
CA LEU A 126 -4.57 -3.51 16.31
C LEU A 126 -5.06 -2.19 15.73
N PHE A 127 -4.15 -1.35 15.22
CA PHE A 127 -4.52 -0.08 14.59
C PHE A 127 -5.42 -0.31 13.36
N ALA A 128 -5.02 -1.19 12.44
CA ALA A 128 -5.80 -1.51 11.25
C ALA A 128 -7.15 -2.14 11.60
N ALA A 129 -7.22 -2.96 12.66
CA ALA A 129 -8.46 -3.57 13.12
C ALA A 129 -9.41 -2.53 13.70
N LEU A 130 -8.91 -1.60 14.54
CA LEU A 130 -9.71 -0.48 15.05
C LEU A 130 -10.24 0.37 13.89
N ASP A 131 -9.38 0.71 12.95
CA ASP A 131 -9.75 1.46 11.75
C ASP A 131 -10.84 0.75 10.92
N ALA A 132 -10.70 -0.57 10.71
CA ALA A 132 -11.70 -1.39 10.02
C ALA A 132 -13.01 -1.50 10.81
N ILE A 133 -12.96 -1.60 12.14
CA ILE A 133 -14.15 -1.63 13.01
C ILE A 133 -14.89 -0.29 12.91
N PHE A 134 -14.20 0.84 12.98
CA PHE A 134 -14.83 2.15 12.78
C PHE A 134 -15.53 2.21 11.43
N LYS A 135 -14.85 1.84 10.34
CA LYS A 135 -15.46 1.79 9.01
C LYS A 135 -16.67 0.84 8.96
N ALA A 136 -16.58 -0.33 9.57
CA ALA A 136 -17.66 -1.31 9.62
C ALA A 136 -18.90 -0.80 10.39
N VAL A 137 -18.70 -0.16 11.54
CA VAL A 137 -19.79 0.41 12.35
C VAL A 137 -20.51 1.51 11.57
N TYR A 138 -19.79 2.37 10.87
CA TYR A 138 -20.42 3.39 10.05
C TYR A 138 -21.23 2.80 8.87
N ILE A 139 -20.69 1.78 8.20
CA ILE A 139 -21.34 1.18 7.02
C ILE A 139 -22.54 0.30 7.41
N PHE A 140 -22.35 -0.61 8.37
CA PHE A 140 -23.36 -1.62 8.73
C PHE A 140 -24.23 -1.20 9.91
N GLY A 141 -23.70 -0.41 10.84
CA GLY A 141 -24.44 0.07 12.01
C GLY A 141 -25.23 1.34 11.72
N LEU A 142 -24.59 2.35 11.11
CA LEU A 142 -25.23 3.64 10.81
C LEU A 142 -25.83 3.72 9.40
N GLY A 143 -25.53 2.75 8.53
CA GLY A 143 -26.03 2.73 7.15
C GLY A 143 -25.44 3.84 6.27
N ILE A 144 -24.39 4.53 6.71
CA ILE A 144 -23.76 5.62 5.95
C ILE A 144 -22.80 4.99 4.92
N PRO A 145 -23.01 5.19 3.61
CA PRO A 145 -22.19 4.57 2.58
C PRO A 145 -20.84 5.29 2.45
N ILE A 146 -19.93 5.05 3.40
CA ILE A 146 -18.58 5.65 3.44
C ILE A 146 -17.74 5.25 2.23
N LEU A 147 -17.91 4.03 1.72
CA LEU A 147 -17.10 3.46 0.64
C LEU A 147 -17.66 3.71 -0.77
N VAL A 148 -18.95 4.03 -0.90
CA VAL A 148 -19.58 4.28 -2.20
C VAL A 148 -19.42 5.75 -2.53
N THR A 149 -18.86 6.09 -3.69
CA THR A 149 -18.76 7.49 -4.13
C THR A 149 -19.99 7.83 -4.97
N GLN A 150 -21.10 8.13 -4.30
CA GLN A 150 -22.28 8.70 -4.93
C GLN A 150 -22.21 10.23 -4.90
N ASP A 151 -23.15 10.87 -5.56
CA ASP A 151 -23.29 12.31 -5.79
C ASP A 151 -23.70 13.04 -4.49
N ASP A 152 -22.90 12.85 -3.43
CA ASP A 152 -23.24 13.18 -2.04
C ASP A 152 -22.49 14.42 -1.55
N GLY A 153 -22.08 15.31 -2.47
CA GLY A 153 -21.35 16.54 -2.14
C GLY A 153 -22.07 17.34 -1.04
N GLY A 154 -21.34 17.74 0.00
CA GLY A 154 -21.87 18.45 1.16
C GLY A 154 -22.22 17.56 2.37
N ASP A 155 -22.11 16.23 2.28
CA ASP A 155 -22.28 15.35 3.45
C ASP A 155 -21.04 15.35 4.37
N TRP A 156 -21.06 16.21 5.38
CA TRP A 156 -19.98 16.32 6.36
C TRP A 156 -19.82 15.07 7.23
N HIS A 157 -20.86 14.25 7.42
CA HIS A 157 -20.73 13.02 8.21
C HIS A 157 -19.83 12.00 7.50
N LYS A 158 -19.94 11.91 6.17
CA LYS A 158 -19.13 11.04 5.33
C LYS A 158 -17.75 11.61 5.07
N TYR A 159 -17.68 12.85 4.57
CA TYR A 159 -16.41 13.45 4.17
C TYR A 159 -15.58 13.97 5.34
N GLY A 160 -16.23 14.30 6.47
CA GLY A 160 -15.53 14.62 7.72
C GLY A 160 -14.73 13.45 8.25
N PHE A 161 -15.27 12.22 8.20
CA PHE A 161 -14.52 11.01 8.56
C PHE A 161 -13.27 10.84 7.68
N TRP A 162 -13.44 10.92 6.36
CA TRP A 162 -12.32 10.80 5.42
C TRP A 162 -11.29 11.92 5.54
N LEU A 163 -11.73 13.13 5.84
CA LEU A 163 -10.86 14.28 6.12
C LEU A 163 -10.03 14.04 7.37
N VAL A 164 -10.65 13.70 8.50
CA VAL A 164 -9.95 13.43 9.77
C VAL A 164 -8.98 12.26 9.61
N HIS A 165 -9.40 11.17 8.96
CA HIS A 165 -8.55 10.02 8.67
C HIS A 165 -7.34 10.43 7.83
N SER A 166 -7.54 11.13 6.71
CA SER A 166 -6.45 11.54 5.82
C SER A 166 -5.51 12.55 6.47
N LEU A 167 -6.03 13.45 7.31
CA LEU A 167 -5.23 14.39 8.10
C LEU A 167 -4.37 13.69 9.15
N LEU A 168 -4.90 12.66 9.81
CA LEU A 168 -4.13 11.87 10.78
C LEU A 168 -2.91 11.22 10.12
N PHE A 169 -3.11 10.53 8.99
CA PHE A 169 -2.01 9.93 8.24
C PHE A 169 -1.03 10.98 7.72
N THR A 170 -1.53 12.09 7.17
CA THR A 170 -0.70 13.22 6.72
C THR A 170 0.16 13.76 7.85
N GLY A 171 -0.41 13.96 9.04
CA GLY A 171 0.31 14.45 10.21
C GLY A 171 1.40 13.50 10.68
N VAL A 172 1.13 12.20 10.71
CA VAL A 172 2.13 11.17 11.05
C VAL A 172 3.28 11.17 10.04
N TYR A 173 2.99 11.21 8.73
CA TYR A 173 4.04 11.23 7.72
C TYR A 173 4.83 12.53 7.70
N LEU A 174 4.18 13.67 7.91
CA LEU A 174 4.86 14.95 8.07
C LEU A 174 5.81 14.92 9.26
N LEU A 175 5.38 14.36 10.40
CA LEU A 175 6.23 14.21 11.58
C LEU A 175 7.47 13.37 11.24
N ILE A 176 7.30 12.23 10.56
CA ILE A 176 8.42 11.36 10.15
C ILE A 176 9.38 12.09 9.20
N LEU A 177 8.88 12.96 8.30
CA LEU A 177 9.71 13.74 7.37
C LEU A 177 10.44 14.92 8.05
N VAL A 178 9.86 15.49 9.10
CA VAL A 178 10.45 16.59 9.87
C VAL A 178 11.48 16.08 10.87
N LEU A 179 11.28 14.89 11.44
CA LEU A 179 12.13 14.31 12.48
C LEU A 179 13.65 14.27 12.15
N PRO A 180 14.10 14.01 10.91
CA PRO A 180 15.53 14.05 10.54
C PRO A 180 16.19 15.42 10.72
N HIS A 181 15.39 16.50 10.68
CA HIS A 181 15.84 17.86 10.89
C HIS A 181 15.85 18.25 12.38
N THR A 182 15.39 17.35 13.26
CA THR A 182 15.33 17.58 14.70
C THR A 182 16.42 16.81 15.44
N LYS A 183 16.56 17.06 16.75
CA LYS A 183 17.52 16.37 17.62
C LYS A 183 17.24 14.87 17.81
N TRP A 184 16.10 14.37 17.33
CA TRP A 184 15.65 12.97 17.44
C TRP A 184 16.00 12.13 16.21
N ARG A 185 16.90 12.62 15.36
CA ARG A 185 17.34 11.97 14.11
C ARG A 185 17.85 10.54 14.33
N ASP A 186 18.49 10.28 15.46
CA ASP A 186 19.17 9.00 15.74
C ASP A 186 18.21 7.82 15.91
N HIS A 187 16.90 8.07 16.04
CA HIS A 187 15.87 7.04 16.09
C HIS A 187 15.33 6.59 14.73
N LEU A 188 15.70 7.24 13.62
CA LEU A 188 15.20 6.89 12.28
C LEU A 188 16.24 6.16 11.43
N PRO A 189 15.80 5.27 10.53
CA PRO A 189 16.70 4.60 9.59
C PRO A 189 17.33 5.62 8.63
N ALA A 190 18.64 5.51 8.38
CA ALA A 190 19.36 6.39 7.46
C ALA A 190 19.10 6.10 5.97
N ARG A 191 18.16 5.23 5.62
CA ARG A 191 17.93 4.78 4.22
C ARG A 191 17.09 5.81 3.45
N PRO A 192 17.56 6.34 2.30
CA PRO A 192 16.83 7.33 1.52
C PRO A 192 15.55 6.77 0.88
N THR A 193 15.47 5.46 0.64
CA THR A 193 14.28 4.79 0.08
C THR A 193 13.08 4.84 1.03
N PHE A 194 13.31 4.77 2.35
CA PHE A 194 12.27 4.95 3.37
C PHE A 194 11.65 6.36 3.30
N TYR A 195 12.46 7.41 3.21
CA TYR A 195 11.94 8.78 3.12
C TYR A 195 11.17 9.05 1.83
N ARG A 196 11.58 8.44 0.71
CA ARG A 196 10.82 8.50 -0.56
C ARG A 196 9.45 7.84 -0.41
N TYR A 197 9.40 6.67 0.23
CA TYR A 197 8.15 5.96 0.54
C TYR A 197 7.20 6.83 1.37
N VAL A 198 7.69 7.36 2.51
CA VAL A 198 6.90 8.22 3.41
C VAL A 198 6.46 9.51 2.73
N PHE A 199 7.31 10.12 1.90
CA PHE A 199 6.97 11.33 1.14
C PHE A 199 5.82 11.11 0.16
N ILE A 200 5.82 9.98 -0.57
CA ILE A 200 4.72 9.67 -1.50
C ILE A 200 3.41 9.46 -0.72
N LEU A 201 3.45 8.76 0.41
CA LEU A 201 2.27 8.59 1.27
C LEU A 201 1.77 9.91 1.87
N PHE A 202 2.67 10.81 2.26
CA PHE A 202 2.34 12.17 2.70
C PHE A 202 1.61 12.94 1.61
N VAL A 203 2.12 12.93 0.37
CA VAL A 203 1.50 13.61 -0.77
C VAL A 203 0.12 13.02 -1.08
N LEU A 204 0.00 11.69 -1.15
CA LEU A 204 -1.28 11.03 -1.41
C LEU A 204 -2.33 11.38 -0.34
N ASN A 205 -1.97 11.31 0.95
CA ASN A 205 -2.90 11.64 2.03
C ASN A 205 -3.23 13.14 2.10
N SER A 206 -2.30 14.02 1.73
CA SER A 206 -2.55 15.47 1.64
C SER A 206 -3.56 15.80 0.55
N ILE A 207 -3.41 15.18 -0.64
CA ILE A 207 -4.37 15.33 -1.74
C ILE A 207 -5.72 14.72 -1.37
N ALA A 208 -5.73 13.57 -0.67
CA ALA A 208 -6.96 12.96 -0.16
C ALA A 208 -7.69 13.88 0.82
N ALA A 209 -6.97 14.45 1.80
CA ALA A 209 -7.51 15.41 2.76
C ALA A 209 -8.09 16.64 2.05
N PHE A 210 -7.36 17.19 1.07
CA PHE A 210 -7.86 18.30 0.27
C PHE A 210 -9.12 17.95 -0.51
N GLY A 211 -9.16 16.77 -1.17
CA GLY A 211 -10.34 16.27 -1.86
C GLY A 211 -11.54 16.06 -0.93
N SER A 212 -11.32 15.47 0.25
CA SER A 212 -12.37 15.29 1.27
C SER A 212 -12.88 16.62 1.83
N PHE A 213 -11.99 17.60 2.02
CA PHE A 213 -12.38 18.95 2.44
C PHE A 213 -13.28 19.63 1.41
N LEU A 214 -12.88 19.62 0.13
CA LEU A 214 -13.68 20.15 -0.97
C LEU A 214 -15.06 19.48 -1.07
N LEU A 215 -15.11 18.17 -0.89
CA LEU A 215 -16.37 17.41 -0.88
C LEU A 215 -17.25 17.75 0.32
N GLY A 216 -16.65 17.98 1.49
CA GLY A 216 -17.37 18.43 2.67
C GLY A 216 -18.04 19.80 2.48
N ILE A 217 -17.39 20.73 1.77
CA ILE A 217 -17.98 22.05 1.46
C ILE A 217 -18.90 22.03 0.22
N GLY A 218 -19.14 20.87 -0.39
CA GLY A 218 -20.06 20.72 -1.53
C GLY A 218 -19.48 21.14 -2.89
N VAL A 219 -18.16 21.18 -3.05
CA VAL A 219 -17.53 21.49 -4.35
C VAL A 219 -17.42 20.22 -5.19
N ASP A 220 -18.11 20.21 -6.34
CA ASP A 220 -18.17 19.06 -7.25
C ASP A 220 -16.78 18.58 -7.73
N PHE A 221 -15.83 19.50 -7.91
CA PHE A 221 -14.46 19.16 -8.31
C PHE A 221 -13.76 18.24 -7.29
N GLY A 222 -14.18 18.28 -6.02
CA GLY A 222 -13.68 17.39 -4.97
C GLY A 222 -13.87 15.91 -5.29
N HIS A 223 -14.93 15.54 -6.04
CA HIS A 223 -15.16 14.15 -6.44
C HIS A 223 -14.05 13.64 -7.36
N CYS A 224 -13.50 14.51 -8.22
CA CYS A 224 -12.40 14.16 -9.12
C CYS A 224 -11.12 13.87 -8.32
N ILE A 225 -10.74 14.82 -7.46
CA ILE A 225 -9.51 14.73 -6.67
C ILE A 225 -9.56 13.50 -5.78
N TYR A 226 -10.65 13.31 -5.06
CA TYR A 226 -10.80 12.19 -4.13
C TYR A 226 -10.85 10.84 -4.87
N ALA A 227 -11.58 10.75 -5.98
CA ALA A 227 -11.63 9.52 -6.78
C ALA A 227 -10.27 9.17 -7.38
N PHE A 228 -9.55 10.15 -7.94
CA PHE A 228 -8.20 9.95 -8.47
C PHE A 228 -7.23 9.48 -7.39
N THR A 229 -7.28 10.11 -6.22
CA THR A 229 -6.38 9.75 -5.11
C THR A 229 -6.69 8.36 -4.56
N SER A 230 -7.97 8.02 -4.43
CA SER A 230 -8.40 6.67 -4.02
C SER A 230 -7.93 5.64 -5.04
N PHE A 231 -8.12 5.89 -6.34
CA PHE A 231 -7.62 5.03 -7.41
C PHE A 231 -6.11 4.86 -7.35
N ALA A 232 -5.36 5.96 -7.24
CA ALA A 232 -3.91 5.95 -7.16
C ALA A 232 -3.41 5.13 -5.95
N TYR A 233 -4.11 5.23 -4.81
CA TYR A 233 -3.82 4.41 -3.64
C TYR A 233 -3.98 2.91 -3.95
N TYR A 234 -5.15 2.46 -4.42
CA TYR A 234 -5.36 1.03 -4.74
C TYR A 234 -4.41 0.51 -5.83
N ALA A 235 -4.12 1.33 -6.84
CA ALA A 235 -3.32 0.95 -8.01
C ALA A 235 -1.81 0.90 -7.71
N PHE A 236 -1.28 1.93 -7.05
CA PHE A 236 0.17 2.14 -6.95
C PHE A 236 0.74 1.80 -5.59
N TYR A 237 -0.07 1.70 -4.52
CA TYR A 237 0.43 1.37 -3.19
C TYR A 237 1.13 -0.01 -3.11
N PRO A 238 0.54 -1.13 -3.58
CA PRO A 238 1.22 -2.43 -3.54
C PRO A 238 2.52 -2.48 -4.37
N PRO A 239 2.56 -1.95 -5.63
CA PRO A 239 3.80 -1.81 -6.38
C PRO A 239 4.84 -0.97 -5.66
N LEU A 240 4.43 0.13 -5.05
CA LEU A 240 5.31 1.03 -4.31
C LEU A 240 5.93 0.33 -3.12
N LEU A 241 5.16 -0.42 -2.33
CA LEU A 241 5.67 -1.26 -1.24
C LEU A 241 6.68 -2.28 -1.76
N TYR A 242 6.39 -2.97 -2.88
CA TYR A 242 7.34 -3.91 -3.48
C TYR A 242 8.67 -3.24 -3.80
N VAL A 243 8.63 -2.11 -4.51
CA VAL A 243 9.84 -1.42 -5.00
C VAL A 243 10.67 -0.83 -3.86
N THR A 244 10.03 -0.23 -2.85
CA THR A 244 10.77 0.48 -1.79
C THR A 244 11.23 -0.43 -0.66
N PHE A 245 10.64 -1.61 -0.51
CA PHE A 245 10.92 -2.48 0.63
C PHE A 245 11.42 -3.87 0.21
N LEU A 246 10.64 -4.59 -0.61
CA LEU A 246 11.02 -5.96 -1.02
C LEU A 246 12.14 -6.00 -2.05
N ALA A 247 12.12 -5.10 -3.03
CA ALA A 247 13.10 -5.10 -4.10
C ALA A 247 14.50 -4.75 -3.57
N ASP A 248 14.60 -3.82 -2.62
CA ASP A 248 15.85 -3.48 -1.94
C ASP A 248 16.45 -4.72 -1.25
N PHE A 249 15.64 -5.50 -0.54
CA PHE A 249 16.08 -6.76 0.07
C PHE A 249 16.51 -7.81 -0.95
N PHE A 250 15.71 -8.04 -2.00
CA PHE A 250 16.07 -9.03 -3.02
C PHE A 250 17.33 -8.67 -3.78
N ARG A 251 17.69 -7.38 -3.84
CA ARG A 251 18.93 -6.89 -4.45
C ARG A 251 20.12 -7.05 -3.51
N GLU A 252 19.94 -6.80 -2.20
CA GLU A 252 20.96 -7.05 -1.19
C GLU A 252 21.34 -8.54 -1.14
N GLU A 253 20.35 -9.43 -1.21
CA GLU A 253 20.56 -10.89 -1.31
C GLU A 253 21.28 -11.31 -2.60
N ASP A 254 20.98 -10.68 -3.75
CA ASP A 254 21.69 -10.97 -5.00
C ASP A 254 23.19 -10.65 -4.87
N LEU A 255 23.52 -9.48 -4.33
CA LEU A 255 24.91 -9.08 -4.11
C LEU A 255 25.62 -10.03 -3.14
N GLN A 256 24.95 -10.45 -2.06
CA GLN A 256 25.53 -11.42 -1.12
C GLN A 256 25.80 -12.78 -1.78
N MET A 257 24.88 -13.28 -2.62
CA MET A 257 25.10 -14.52 -3.35
C MET A 257 26.24 -14.39 -4.37
N GLU A 258 26.37 -13.25 -5.05
CA GLU A 258 27.48 -12.97 -5.97
C GLU A 258 28.83 -12.91 -5.24
N ASP A 259 28.89 -12.25 -4.07
CA ASP A 259 30.10 -12.16 -3.25
C ASP A 259 30.55 -13.55 -2.74
N VAL A 260 29.61 -14.38 -2.28
CA VAL A 260 29.89 -15.77 -1.85
C VAL A 260 30.41 -16.58 -3.03
N TYR A 261 29.73 -16.52 -4.18
CA TYR A 261 30.15 -17.24 -5.37
C TYR A 261 31.55 -16.81 -5.85
N TYR A 262 31.83 -15.50 -5.85
CA TYR A 262 33.15 -14.98 -6.21
C TYR A 262 34.24 -15.47 -5.24
N SER A 263 33.94 -15.53 -3.94
CA SER A 263 34.88 -16.07 -2.95
C SER A 263 35.16 -17.56 -3.16
N GLU A 264 34.15 -18.36 -3.50
CA GLU A 264 34.33 -19.78 -3.81
C GLU A 264 35.17 -19.99 -5.08
N MET A 265 34.95 -19.19 -6.12
CA MET A 265 35.79 -19.23 -7.33
C MET A 265 37.24 -18.84 -7.05
N LYS A 266 37.45 -17.85 -6.17
CA LYS A 266 38.78 -17.45 -5.74
C LYS A 266 39.49 -18.55 -4.97
N ASP A 267 38.81 -19.19 -4.02
CA ASP A 267 39.39 -20.30 -3.24
C ASP A 267 39.67 -21.54 -4.10
N ALA A 268 38.93 -21.72 -5.20
CA ALA A 268 39.17 -22.76 -6.20
C ALA A 268 40.37 -22.46 -7.14
N GLY A 269 41.08 -21.34 -6.94
CA GLY A 269 42.25 -20.95 -7.74
C GLY A 269 41.89 -20.48 -9.16
N TYR A 270 40.62 -20.16 -9.43
CA TYR A 270 40.16 -19.74 -10.76
C TYR A 270 40.75 -18.38 -11.20
N PHE A 271 41.26 -17.59 -10.25
CA PHE A 271 41.86 -16.28 -10.48
C PHE A 271 43.40 -16.26 -10.30
N ASP A 272 44.03 -17.40 -10.01
CA ASP A 272 45.49 -17.52 -9.78
C ASP A 272 46.29 -17.61 -11.10
N GLY A 273 45.72 -17.14 -12.22
CA GLY A 273 46.40 -17.13 -13.51
C GLY A 273 47.70 -16.34 -13.44
N GLU A 274 48.82 -17.02 -13.67
CA GLU A 274 50.14 -16.43 -13.86
C GLU A 274 50.07 -15.41 -15.01
N TRP A 275 50.13 -14.12 -14.67
CA TRP A 275 50.38 -13.06 -15.65
C TRP A 275 51.90 -12.95 -15.85
N ASP A 276 52.46 -13.84 -16.68
CA ASP A 276 53.78 -13.67 -17.29
C ASP A 276 53.69 -12.86 -18.60
#